data_AF-A0AAF0SAI6-F1
#
_entry.id   AF-A0AAF0SAI6-F1
#
_cell.length_a   1.000
_cell.length_b   1.000
_cell.length_c   1.000
_cell.angle_alpha   90.00
_cell.angle_beta   90.00
_cell.angle_gamma   90.00
#
_symmetry.space_group_name_H-M   'P 1'
#
loop_
_entity.id
_entity.type
_entity.pdbx_description
1 polymer ?
#
loop_
_entity_poly.entity_id
_entity_poly.type
_entity_poly.pdbx_seq_one_letter_code
_entity_poly.pdbx_strand_id
1 'polypeptide(L)'
;MTENKQHNITTGAAFGVAILLGIFIGINYGIMNGVFTILIVSGVYLSVSLYLKDKEENTGGPSELGAAITGGILLAGIGACGFVYSFTESVVITVVCLIAVMLLSSAILFSRYRKYL
;
A
#
# COMPACT_ATOMS: atom_id res chain seq x y z
N MET A 1 -26.17 -11.51 -0.41
CA MET A 1 -26.22 -10.26 0.38
C MET A 1 -25.29 -10.26 1.61
N THR A 2 -24.74 -11.40 2.03
CA THR A 2 -23.88 -11.54 3.22
C THR A 2 -22.40 -11.23 2.97
N GLU A 3 -21.83 -11.58 1.82
CA GLU A 3 -20.42 -11.29 1.48
C GLU A 3 -20.10 -9.80 1.40
N ASN A 4 -20.99 -9.01 0.78
CA ASN A 4 -20.79 -7.56 0.63
C ASN A 4 -20.78 -6.84 1.98
N LYS A 5 -21.46 -7.40 3.00
CA LYS A 5 -21.47 -6.89 4.37
C LYS A 5 -20.16 -7.21 5.10
N GLN A 6 -19.61 -8.42 4.92
CA GLN A 6 -18.34 -8.80 5.52
C GLN A 6 -17.16 -8.01 4.94
N HIS A 7 -17.13 -7.81 3.62
CA HIS A 7 -16.07 -7.02 2.99
C HIS A 7 -16.06 -5.58 3.52
N ASN A 8 -17.22 -4.92 3.59
CA ASN A 8 -17.33 -3.55 4.11
C ASN A 8 -16.91 -3.41 5.58
N ILE A 9 -17.23 -4.40 6.42
CA ILE A 9 -16.82 -4.41 7.84
C ILE A 9 -15.30 -4.58 7.95
N THR A 10 -14.70 -5.42 7.11
CA THR A 10 -13.25 -5.68 7.14
C THR A 10 -12.46 -4.46 6.66
N THR A 11 -12.93 -3.78 5.62
CA THR A 11 -12.33 -2.53 5.13
C THR A 11 -12.47 -1.40 6.15
N GLY A 12 -13.64 -1.26 6.77
CA GLY A 12 -13.87 -0.28 7.83
C GLY A 12 -12.98 -0.53 9.06
N ALA A 13 -12.82 -1.79 9.48
CA ALA A 13 -11.94 -2.15 10.59
C ALA A 13 -10.46 -1.88 10.27
N ALA A 14 -10.00 -2.22 9.07
CA ALA A 14 -8.63 -1.95 8.64
C ALA A 14 -8.34 -0.44 8.56
N PHE A 15 -9.29 0.35 8.06
CA PHE A 15 -9.17 1.81 8.05
C PHE A 15 -9.18 2.39 9.48
N GLY A 16 -9.99 1.84 10.37
CA GLY A 16 -9.98 2.20 11.79
C GLY A 16 -8.62 1.94 12.46
N VAL A 17 -8.00 0.78 12.17
CA VAL A 17 -6.64 0.46 12.64
C VAL A 17 -5.60 1.42 12.04
N ALA A 18 -5.71 1.75 10.75
CA ALA A 18 -4.82 2.71 10.10
C ALA A 18 -4.89 4.09 10.76
N ILE A 19 -6.10 4.57 11.09
CA ILE A 19 -6.31 5.84 11.79
C ILE A 19 -5.73 5.77 13.20
N LEU A 20 -6.00 4.71 13.97
CA LEU A 20 -5.50 4.58 15.34
C LEU A 20 -3.96 4.57 15.38
N LEU A 21 -3.33 3.81 14.48
CA LEU A 21 -1.87 3.79 14.34
C LEU A 21 -1.32 5.15 13.88
N GLY A 22 -2.00 5.79 12.92
CA GLY A 22 -1.68 7.13 12.45
C GLY A 22 -1.73 8.19 13.55
N ILE A 23 -2.78 8.16 14.38
CA ILE A 23 -2.91 9.07 15.52
C ILE A 23 -1.82 8.77 16.56
N PHE A 24 -1.60 7.50 16.89
CA PHE A 24 -0.57 7.11 17.85
C PHE A 24 0.82 7.59 17.41
N ILE A 25 1.20 7.34 16.15
CA ILE A 25 2.47 7.82 15.61
C ILE A 25 2.47 9.34 15.48
N GLY A 26 1.35 9.95 15.11
CA GLY A 26 1.20 11.40 15.00
C GLY A 26 1.46 12.15 16.31
N ILE A 27 1.00 11.58 17.44
CA ILE A 27 1.23 12.12 18.77
C ILE A 27 2.70 11.99 19.19
N ASN A 28 3.37 10.89 18.84
CA ASN A 28 4.74 10.61 19.28
C ASN A 28 5.83 11.22 18.37
N TYR A 29 5.58 11.27 17.07
CA TYR A 29 6.58 11.60 16.04
C TYR A 29 6.14 12.73 15.11
N GLY A 30 5.00 13.39 15.38
CA GLY A 30 4.49 14.52 14.62
C GLY A 30 3.43 14.16 13.57
N ILE A 31 2.55 15.11 13.27
CA ILE A 31 1.35 14.92 12.44
C ILE A 31 1.69 14.35 11.05
N MET A 32 2.78 14.80 10.41
CA MET A 32 3.20 14.27 9.11
C MET A 32 3.54 12.76 9.17
N ASN A 33 4.19 12.30 10.24
CA ASN A 33 4.48 10.87 10.42
C ASN A 33 3.22 10.05 10.65
N GLY A 34 2.22 10.63 11.32
CA GLY A 34 0.89 10.03 11.43
C GLY A 34 0.22 9.86 10.06
N VAL A 35 0.25 10.90 9.22
CA VAL A 35 -0.30 10.85 7.85
C VAL A 35 0.43 9.81 6.99
N PHE A 36 1.76 9.78 7.04
CA PHE A 36 2.54 8.78 6.31
C PHE A 36 2.22 7.36 6.76
N THR A 37 2.01 7.15 8.07
CA THR A 37 1.59 5.85 8.61
C THR A 37 0.23 5.43 8.08
N ILE A 38 -0.74 6.35 8.02
CA ILE A 38 -2.07 6.07 7.45
C ILE A 38 -1.93 5.66 5.98
N LEU A 39 -1.11 6.37 5.21
CA LEU A 39 -0.85 6.05 3.80
C LEU A 39 -0.20 4.66 3.63
N ILE A 40 0.78 4.32 4.47
CA ILE A 40 1.42 3.00 4.47
C ILE A 40 0.40 1.91 4.73
N VAL A 41 -0.32 1.99 5.85
CA VAL A 41 -1.27 0.94 6.25
C VAL A 41 -2.40 0.80 5.24
N SER A 42 -2.96 1.92 4.76
CA SER A 42 -4.05 1.90 3.77
C SER A 42 -3.58 1.35 2.43
N GLY A 43 -2.38 1.75 1.97
CA GLY A 43 -1.80 1.26 0.72
C GLY A 43 -1.48 -0.23 0.77
N VAL A 44 -0.91 -0.71 1.88
CA VAL A 44 -0.64 -2.14 2.11
C VAL A 44 -1.94 -2.92 2.15
N TYR A 45 -2.95 -2.44 2.90
CA TYR A 45 -4.25 -3.11 2.98
C TYR A 45 -4.90 -3.23 1.59
N LEU A 46 -4.99 -2.13 0.84
CA LEU A 46 -5.55 -2.14 -0.52
C LEU A 46 -4.81 -3.13 -1.42
N SER A 47 -3.47 -3.09 -1.41
CA SER A 47 -2.63 -3.98 -2.23
C SER A 47 -2.88 -5.45 -1.91
N VAL A 48 -2.90 -5.80 -0.61
CA VAL A 48 -3.08 -7.17 -0.14
C VAL A 48 -4.50 -7.66 -0.39
N SER A 49 -5.52 -6.86 -0.07
CA SER A 49 -6.92 -7.21 -0.29
C SER A 49 -7.22 -7.44 -1.77
N LEU A 50 -6.72 -6.58 -2.65
CA LEU A 50 -6.87 -6.76 -4.09
C LEU A 50 -6.06 -7.96 -4.59
N TYR A 51 -4.85 -8.18 -4.07
CA TYR A 51 -4.06 -9.36 -4.43
C TYR A 51 -4.74 -10.67 -4.04
N LEU A 52 -5.37 -10.73 -2.87
CA LEU A 52 -6.14 -11.90 -2.42
C LEU A 52 -7.37 -12.12 -3.31
N LYS A 53 -8.08 -11.04 -3.66
CA LYS A 53 -9.24 -11.10 -4.55
C LYS A 53 -8.88 -11.57 -5.96
N ASP A 54 -7.78 -11.06 -6.52
CA ASP A 54 -7.23 -11.49 -7.81
C ASP A 54 -6.87 -12.98 -7.83
N LYS A 55 -6.32 -13.49 -6.72
CA LYS A 55 -5.99 -14.90 -6.56
C LYS A 55 -7.24 -15.79 -6.50
N GLU A 56 -8.32 -15.29 -5.91
CA GLU A 56 -9.58 -16.02 -5.76
C GLU A 56 -10.39 -16.04 -7.07
N GLU A 57 -10.40 -14.92 -7.81
CA GLU A 57 -11.09 -14.80 -9.10
C GLU A 57 -10.34 -15.51 -10.25
N ASN A 58 -9.11 -16.00 -10.02
CA ASN A 58 -8.26 -16.64 -11.03
C ASN A 58 -8.11 -15.78 -12.30
N THR A 59 -8.29 -14.46 -12.18
CA THR A 59 -8.29 -13.48 -13.26
C THR A 59 -6.87 -13.14 -13.69
N GLY A 60 -5.93 -14.07 -13.52
CA GLY A 60 -4.55 -13.97 -13.95
C GLY A 60 -4.49 -13.59 -15.43
N GLY A 61 -4.57 -12.29 -15.70
CA GLY A 61 -4.40 -11.54 -16.94
C GLY A 61 -4.03 -10.11 -16.55
N PRO A 62 -3.62 -9.25 -17.51
CA PRO A 62 -3.55 -7.81 -17.30
C PRO A 62 -4.97 -7.28 -17.03
N SER A 63 -5.33 -7.24 -15.75
CA SER A 63 -6.64 -6.88 -15.23
C SER A 63 -6.59 -5.50 -14.56
N GLU A 64 -7.72 -4.80 -14.51
CA GLU A 64 -7.91 -3.57 -13.71
C GLU A 64 -7.42 -3.76 -12.26
N LEU A 65 -7.53 -4.99 -11.72
CA LEU A 65 -6.98 -5.35 -10.41
C LEU A 65 -5.45 -5.24 -10.34
N GLY A 66 -4.72 -5.60 -11.39
CA GLY A 66 -3.26 -5.50 -11.42
C GLY A 66 -2.77 -4.04 -11.33
N ALA A 67 -3.46 -3.13 -12.02
CA ALA A 67 -3.20 -1.70 -11.91
C ALA A 67 -3.53 -1.17 -10.51
N ALA A 68 -4.66 -1.61 -9.93
CA ALA A 68 -5.07 -1.21 -8.58
C ALA A 68 -4.13 -1.71 -7.47
N ILE A 69 -3.60 -2.94 -7.58
CA ILE A 69 -2.57 -3.49 -6.67
C ILE A 69 -1.29 -2.65 -6.76
N THR A 70 -0.85 -2.33 -7.98
CA THR A 70 0.35 -1.51 -8.20
C THR A 70 0.16 -0.11 -7.61
N GLY A 71 -1.03 0.48 -7.79
CA GLY A 71 -1.40 1.75 -7.17
C GLY A 71 -1.34 1.72 -5.64
N GLY A 72 -1.81 0.65 -5.01
CA GLY A 72 -1.70 0.45 -3.57
C GLY A 72 -0.25 0.35 -3.08
N ILE A 73 0.61 -0.35 -3.83
CA ILE A 73 2.04 -0.50 -3.50
C ILE A 73 2.75 0.85 -3.61
N LEU A 74 2.45 1.63 -4.65
CA LEU A 74 2.99 2.98 -4.81
C LEU A 74 2.54 3.89 -3.68
N LEU A 75 1.26 3.84 -3.29
CA LEU A 75 0.73 4.62 -2.17
C LEU A 75 1.46 4.27 -0.86
N ALA A 76 1.62 2.98 -0.58
CA ALA A 76 2.35 2.51 0.59
C ALA A 76 3.82 2.93 0.55
N GLY A 77 4.45 2.81 -0.62
CA GLY A 77 5.84 3.17 -0.83
C GLY A 77 6.11 4.67 -0.67
N ILE A 78 5.22 5.53 -1.16
CA ILE A 78 5.30 6.99 -0.95
C ILE A 78 5.20 7.32 0.54
N GLY A 79 4.25 6.69 1.24
CA GLY A 79 4.13 6.83 2.69
C GLY A 79 5.41 6.39 3.42
N ALA A 80 6.00 5.26 3.04
CA ALA A 80 7.25 4.76 3.61
C ALA A 80 8.43 5.70 3.33
N CYS A 81 8.53 6.26 2.12
CA CYS A 81 9.58 7.22 1.77
C CYS A 81 9.45 8.51 2.59
N GLY A 82 8.22 9.03 2.75
CA GLY A 82 7.93 10.20 3.58
C GLY A 82 8.26 9.95 5.05
N PHE A 83 7.93 8.77 5.56
CA PHE A 83 8.29 8.35 6.90
C PHE A 83 9.81 8.31 7.08
N VAL A 84 10.56 7.65 6.18
CA VAL A 84 12.03 7.59 6.22
C VAL A 84 12.68 8.97 6.13
N TYR A 85 12.16 9.87 5.29
CA TYR A 85 12.65 11.26 5.22
C TYR A 85 12.55 11.97 6.57
N SER A 86 11.44 11.76 7.28
CA SER A 86 11.19 12.37 8.58
C SER A 86 12.19 11.96 9.68
N PHE A 87 12.81 10.77 9.57
CA PHE A 87 13.87 10.34 10.50
C PHE A 87 15.27 10.71 10.04
N THR A 88 15.50 10.72 8.73
CA THR A 88 16.85 10.85 8.17
C THR A 88 17.20 12.26 7.76
N GLU A 89 16.20 13.11 7.49
CA GLU A 89 16.30 14.45 6.88
C GLU A 89 17.15 14.48 5.59
N SER A 90 17.43 13.31 5.02
CA SER A 90 18.38 13.12 3.93
C SER A 90 17.63 12.87 2.63
N VAL A 91 17.66 13.87 1.76
CA VAL A 91 17.05 13.80 0.42
C VAL A 91 17.62 12.61 -0.38
N VAL A 92 18.91 12.30 -0.22
CA VAL A 92 19.56 11.19 -0.93
C VAL A 92 18.93 9.86 -0.54
N ILE A 93 18.70 9.62 0.76
CA ILE A 93 18.08 8.37 1.23
C ILE A 93 16.64 8.28 0.73
N THR A 94 15.88 9.38 0.75
CA THR A 94 14.51 9.41 0.24
C THR A 94 14.43 9.11 -1.25
N VAL A 95 15.36 9.65 -2.06
CA VAL A 95 15.43 9.36 -3.49
C VAL A 95 15.76 7.89 -3.73
N VAL A 96 16.71 7.32 -2.99
CA VAL A 96 17.02 5.88 -3.08
C VAL A 96 15.81 5.02 -2.70
N CYS A 97 15.07 5.39 -1.64
CA CYS A 97 13.83 4.73 -1.28
C CYS A 97 12.76 4.81 -2.38
N LEU A 98 12.58 5.97 -3.01
CA LEU A 98 11.63 6.14 -4.12
C LEU A 98 12.00 5.26 -5.32
N ILE A 99 13.29 5.20 -5.68
CA ILE A 99 13.79 4.31 -6.74
C ILE A 99 13.51 2.85 -6.37
N ALA A 100 13.78 2.44 -5.12
CA ALA A 100 13.49 1.08 -4.66
C ALA A 100 12.00 0.74 -4.76
N VAL A 101 11.10 1.67 -4.38
CA VAL A 101 9.65 1.50 -4.52
C VAL A 101 9.24 1.35 -5.99
N MET A 102 9.79 2.17 -6.89
CA MET A 102 9.52 2.05 -8.33
C MET A 102 9.99 0.71 -8.89
N LEU A 103 11.19 0.25 -8.50
CA LEU A 103 11.72 -1.06 -8.90
C LEU A 103 10.85 -2.21 -8.39
N LEU A 104 10.42 -2.17 -7.13
CA LEU A 104 9.54 -3.19 -6.54
C LEU A 104 8.19 -3.22 -7.26
N SER A 105 7.57 -2.06 -7.49
CA SER A 105 6.30 -1.97 -8.22
C SER A 105 6.41 -2.54 -9.64
N SER A 106 7.51 -2.24 -10.33
CA SER A 106 7.79 -2.74 -11.68
C SER A 106 8.09 -4.24 -11.69
N ALA A 107 8.82 -4.76 -10.71
CA ALA A 107 9.08 -6.19 -10.56
C ALA A 107 7.80 -6.99 -10.31
N ILE A 108 6.87 -6.47 -9.51
CA ILE A 108 5.57 -7.08 -9.25
C ILE A 108 4.71 -7.09 -10.52
N LEU A 109 4.69 -5.96 -11.25
CA LEU A 109 4.01 -5.87 -12.54
C LEU A 109 4.59 -6.89 -13.53
N PHE A 110 5.92 -6.93 -13.67
CA PHE A 110 6.63 -7.84 -14.56
C PHE A 110 6.38 -9.32 -14.21
N SER A 111 6.43 -9.68 -12.92
CA SER A 111 6.10 -11.04 -12.46
C SER A 111 4.67 -11.44 -12.79
N ARG A 112 3.73 -10.48 -12.84
CA ARG A 112 2.35 -10.73 -13.25
C ARG A 112 2.22 -10.87 -14.77
N TYR A 113 2.86 -9.99 -15.55
CA TYR A 113 2.85 -10.08 -17.01
C TYR A 113 3.53 -11.35 -17.54
N ARG A 114 4.58 -11.84 -16.87
CA ARG A 114 5.27 -13.08 -17.25
C ARG A 114 4.37 -14.33 -17.19
N LYS A 115 3.27 -14.31 -16.42
CA LYS A 115 2.31 -15.43 -16.43
C LYS A 115 1.50 -15.53 -17.75
N TYR A 116 1.61 -14.57 -18.66
CA TYR A 116 0.86 -14.51 -19.94
C TYR A 116 1.73 -14.65 -21.20
N LEU A 117 3.03 -14.87 -21.02
CA LEU A 117 3.98 -15.20 -22.09
C LEU A 117 4.36 -16.69 -21.98
#